data_AF-A0A5R8WHC8-F1
#
_entry.id   AF-A0A5R8WHC8-F1
#
_cell.length_a   1.000
_cell.length_b   1.000
_cell.length_c   1.000
_cell.angle_alpha   90.00
_cell.angle_beta   90.00
_cell.angle_gamma   90.00
#
_symmetry.space_group_name_H-M   'P 1'
#
loop_
_entity.id
_entity.type
_entity.pdbx_description
1 polymer ?
#
loop_
_entity_poly.entity_id
_entity_poly.type
_entity_poly.pdbx_seq_one_letter_code
_entity_poly.pdbx_strand_id
1 'polypeptide(L)'
;MPIAPLHLGEFTSVSAGFAPKDTSLNGDCAVLQLADFTTDGSLQSDAPRVRVPLNGVPSHHLLQAGDVLLAAKGARLLAACVEPHWLPAAAATTLLVLRPDPAVCQPEFLAIWLNQPATRLALQSRMSATSVATLNKRDLLDLPMPGHLPSLEGQRRLVELNHLRLEEKRLALRLTMMREAEFNLLFAAQLSL
;
A
#
# COMPACT_ATOMS: atom_id res chain seq x y z
N MET A 1 -10.58 -29.90 16.54
CA MET A 1 -11.16 -29.76 15.19
C MET A 1 -10.27 -28.83 14.38
N PRO A 2 -9.95 -29.11 13.11
CA PRO A 2 -9.25 -28.13 12.27
C PRO A 2 -10.17 -26.91 12.11
N ILE A 3 -9.69 -25.74 12.52
CA ILE A 3 -10.39 -24.47 12.30
C ILE A 3 -10.36 -24.22 10.79
N ALA A 4 -11.52 -24.06 10.17
CA ALA A 4 -11.60 -23.72 8.74
C ALA A 4 -10.82 -22.42 8.47
N PRO A 5 -10.07 -22.31 7.37
CA PRO A 5 -9.33 -21.08 7.07
C PRO A 5 -10.33 -19.93 6.84
N LEU A 6 -10.14 -18.84 7.57
CA LEU A 6 -10.85 -17.58 7.36
C LEU A 6 -10.40 -16.99 6.01
N HIS A 7 -11.33 -16.68 5.12
CA HIS A 7 -11.01 -16.04 3.85
C HIS A 7 -11.07 -14.51 3.96
N LEU A 8 -10.25 -13.82 3.16
CA LEU A 8 -10.20 -12.36 3.17
C LEU A 8 -11.59 -11.73 2.90
N GLY A 9 -12.38 -12.34 2.03
CA GLY A 9 -13.71 -11.85 1.69
C GLY A 9 -14.76 -11.96 2.79
N GLU A 10 -14.50 -12.68 3.88
CA GLU A 10 -15.42 -12.78 5.01
C GLU A 10 -15.47 -11.50 5.86
N PHE A 11 -14.42 -10.68 5.80
CA PHE A 11 -14.32 -9.44 6.58
C PHE A 11 -13.82 -8.24 5.76
N THR A 12 -13.61 -8.38 4.45
CA THR A 12 -13.08 -7.29 3.61
C THR A 12 -13.90 -7.15 2.33
N SER A 13 -14.32 -5.93 2.04
CA SER A 13 -14.91 -5.58 0.75
C SER A 13 -13.84 -5.09 -0.23
N VAL A 14 -14.04 -5.34 -1.53
CA VAL A 14 -13.08 -4.94 -2.58
C VAL A 14 -13.80 -4.16 -3.67
N SER A 15 -13.21 -3.03 -4.06
CA SER A 15 -13.66 -2.18 -5.18
C SER A 15 -12.50 -1.85 -6.12
N ALA A 16 -12.84 -1.47 -7.35
CA ALA A 16 -11.87 -1.09 -8.36
C ALA A 16 -11.52 0.41 -8.23
N GLY A 17 -10.29 0.77 -8.62
CA GLY A 17 -9.88 2.15 -8.74
C GLY A 17 -10.65 2.94 -9.80
N PHE A 18 -10.46 4.25 -9.76
CA PHE A 18 -11.06 5.27 -10.60
C PHE A 18 -10.18 5.60 -11.81
N ALA A 19 -10.82 5.79 -12.97
CA ALA A 19 -10.18 6.31 -14.17
C ALA A 19 -10.57 7.80 -14.33
N PRO A 20 -9.65 8.75 -14.09
CA PRO A 20 -9.95 10.16 -14.27
C PRO A 20 -10.17 10.48 -15.76
N LYS A 21 -11.21 11.27 -16.06
CA LYS A 21 -11.48 11.76 -17.42
C LYS A 21 -10.65 12.99 -17.76
N ASP A 22 -10.57 13.93 -16.81
CA ASP A 22 -9.80 15.17 -16.92
C ASP A 22 -8.85 15.29 -15.73
N THR A 23 -7.57 15.55 -16.01
CA THR A 23 -6.57 15.85 -14.99
C THR A 23 -6.35 17.35 -14.88
N SER A 24 -6.10 17.84 -13.67
CA SER A 24 -5.85 19.25 -13.40
C SER A 24 -4.70 19.38 -12.43
N LEU A 25 -3.71 20.22 -12.76
CA LEU A 25 -2.60 20.54 -11.84
C LEU A 25 -3.11 21.19 -10.54
N ASN A 26 -4.26 21.85 -10.59
CA ASN A 26 -4.94 22.48 -9.44
C ASN A 26 -6.14 21.65 -8.95
N GLY A 27 -6.17 20.34 -9.22
CA GLY A 27 -7.25 19.49 -8.73
C GLY A 27 -7.22 19.34 -7.21
N ASP A 28 -8.37 19.38 -6.55
CA ASP A 28 -8.44 19.27 -5.08
C ASP A 28 -8.44 17.81 -4.59
N CYS A 29 -8.53 16.82 -5.48
CA CYS A 29 -8.49 15.40 -5.15
C CYS A 29 -7.26 14.73 -5.79
N ALA A 30 -6.48 14.00 -5.00
CA ALA A 30 -5.39 13.19 -5.53
C ALA A 30 -5.91 11.91 -6.20
N VAL A 31 -5.17 11.41 -7.20
CA VAL A 31 -5.35 10.05 -7.73
C VAL A 31 -4.07 9.27 -7.46
N LEU A 32 -4.12 8.41 -6.43
CA LEU A 32 -2.98 7.63 -5.97
C LEU A 32 -2.69 6.48 -6.93
N GLN A 33 -1.44 6.33 -7.33
CA GLN A 33 -0.96 5.28 -8.22
C GLN A 33 0.27 4.60 -7.62
N LEU A 34 0.58 3.39 -8.08
CA LEU A 34 1.71 2.60 -7.58
C LEU A 34 3.06 3.36 -7.60
N ALA A 35 3.25 4.27 -8.56
CA ALA A 35 4.45 5.08 -8.68
C ALA A 35 4.62 6.11 -7.55
N ASP A 36 3.55 6.44 -6.82
CA ASP A 36 3.60 7.39 -5.71
C ASP A 36 4.07 6.73 -4.40
N PHE A 37 4.21 5.39 -4.37
CA PHE A 37 4.57 4.64 -3.16
C PHE A 37 6.01 4.10 -3.18
N THR A 38 6.67 4.14 -2.02
CA THR A 38 7.95 3.47 -1.75
C THR A 38 7.79 1.95 -1.78
N THR A 39 8.90 1.23 -1.82
CA THR A 39 8.90 -0.25 -1.76
C THR A 39 8.31 -0.80 -0.45
N ASP A 40 8.28 0.02 0.60
CA ASP A 40 7.73 -0.31 1.91
C ASP A 40 6.26 0.10 2.08
N GLY A 41 5.65 0.74 1.07
CA GLY A 41 4.23 1.11 1.09
C GLY A 41 3.91 2.50 1.62
N SER A 42 4.91 3.31 1.93
CA SER A 42 4.74 4.72 2.31
C SER A 42 4.60 5.60 1.07
N LEU A 43 3.84 6.70 1.17
CA LEU A 43 3.78 7.70 0.11
C LEU A 43 5.14 8.42 -0.03
N GLN A 44 5.63 8.58 -1.25
CA GLN A 44 6.94 9.20 -1.54
C GLN A 44 6.92 10.72 -1.45
N SER A 45 5.75 11.33 -1.63
CA SER A 45 5.57 12.78 -1.73
C SER A 45 4.15 13.13 -1.29
N ASP A 46 4.01 14.21 -0.53
CA ASP A 46 2.72 14.76 -0.14
C ASP A 46 1.96 15.38 -1.33
N ALA A 47 2.61 15.48 -2.50
CA ALA A 47 2.02 15.90 -3.76
C ALA A 47 2.01 14.74 -4.78
N PRO A 48 0.91 13.96 -4.84
CA PRO A 48 0.70 12.95 -5.87
C PRO A 48 0.72 13.57 -7.27
N ARG A 49 1.25 12.82 -8.25
CA ARG A 49 1.49 13.35 -9.61
C ARG A 49 0.20 13.64 -10.38
N VAL A 50 -0.90 13.01 -10.01
CA VAL A 50 -2.18 13.13 -10.69
C VAL A 50 -3.21 13.70 -9.72
N ARG A 51 -3.84 14.80 -10.14
CA ARG A 51 -4.90 15.46 -9.39
C ARG A 51 -6.10 15.74 -10.29
N VAL A 52 -7.28 15.76 -9.70
CA VAL A 52 -8.56 15.98 -10.38
C VAL A 52 -9.47 16.87 -9.53
N PRO A 53 -10.42 17.60 -10.14
CA PRO A 53 -11.47 18.28 -9.40
C PRO A 53 -12.27 17.27 -8.55
N LEU A 54 -12.49 17.57 -7.27
CA LEU A 54 -13.19 16.67 -6.35
C LEU A 54 -14.62 16.33 -6.82
N ASN A 55 -15.32 17.31 -7.38
CA ASN A 55 -16.65 17.12 -7.97
C ASN A 55 -16.67 16.20 -9.20
N GLY A 56 -15.51 15.93 -9.80
CA GLY A 56 -15.33 14.98 -10.89
C GLY A 56 -15.16 13.54 -10.43
N VAL A 57 -15.04 13.29 -9.11
CA VAL A 57 -14.86 11.96 -8.53
C VAL A 57 -16.18 11.51 -7.89
N PRO A 58 -16.78 10.41 -8.37
CA PRO A 58 -17.96 9.83 -7.71
C PRO A 58 -17.65 9.43 -6.27
N SER A 59 -18.59 9.66 -5.36
CA SER A 59 -18.39 9.43 -3.92
C SER A 59 -17.97 8.00 -3.56
N HIS A 60 -18.42 6.99 -4.31
CA HIS A 60 -18.05 5.58 -4.10
C HIS A 60 -16.62 5.24 -4.54
N HIS A 61 -15.94 6.13 -5.26
CA HIS A 61 -14.53 6.02 -5.61
C HIS A 61 -13.60 6.81 -4.68
N LEU A 62 -14.16 7.65 -3.81
CA LEU A 62 -13.37 8.37 -2.80
C LEU A 62 -12.87 7.38 -1.75
N LEU A 63 -11.58 7.48 -1.46
CA LEU A 63 -10.93 6.71 -0.42
C LEU A 63 -11.33 7.22 0.95
N GLN A 64 -11.29 6.30 1.91
CA GLN A 64 -11.48 6.56 3.33
C GLN A 64 -10.20 6.23 4.08
N ALA A 65 -9.97 6.88 5.22
CA ALA A 65 -8.89 6.49 6.11
C ALA A 65 -9.10 5.05 6.57
N GLY A 66 -8.06 4.22 6.50
CA GLY A 66 -8.15 2.78 6.75
C GLY A 66 -8.59 1.94 5.55
N ASP A 67 -8.82 2.53 4.37
CA ASP A 67 -8.82 1.75 3.13
C ASP A 67 -7.40 1.18 2.90
N VAL A 68 -7.29 -0.01 2.33
CA VAL A 68 -6.02 -0.62 1.96
C VAL A 68 -5.94 -0.70 0.44
N LEU A 69 -4.94 -0.04 -0.14
CA LEU A 69 -4.67 -0.07 -1.57
C LEU A 69 -3.78 -1.27 -1.88
N LEU A 70 -4.15 -2.09 -2.86
CA LEU A 70 -3.32 -3.19 -3.36
C LEU A 70 -3.06 -3.03 -4.85
N ALA A 71 -1.78 -2.97 -5.23
CA ALA A 71 -1.39 -3.06 -6.63
C ALA A 71 -1.74 -4.44 -7.19
N ALA A 72 -2.68 -4.47 -8.13
CA ALA A 72 -3.25 -5.71 -8.67
C ALA A 72 -2.84 -5.98 -10.12
N LYS A 73 -1.96 -5.14 -10.69
CA LYS A 73 -1.45 -5.26 -12.06
C LYS A 73 0.07 -5.16 -12.08
N GLY A 74 0.71 -6.00 -12.89
CA GLY A 74 2.16 -6.01 -13.08
C GLY A 74 2.91 -6.78 -12.00
N ALA A 75 4.25 -6.71 -12.03
CA ALA A 75 5.11 -7.55 -11.20
C ALA A 75 5.20 -7.11 -9.72
N ARG A 76 4.85 -5.85 -9.43
CA ARG A 76 5.00 -5.26 -8.09
C ARG A 76 3.68 -5.31 -7.32
N LEU A 77 3.52 -6.36 -6.53
CA LEU A 77 2.48 -6.44 -5.50
C LEU A 77 2.89 -5.61 -4.27
N LEU A 78 2.18 -4.51 -4.05
CA LEU A 78 2.38 -3.61 -2.92
C LEU A 78 1.04 -3.28 -2.31
N ALA A 79 0.94 -3.41 -1.00
CA ALA A 79 -0.18 -2.91 -0.22
C ALA A 79 0.19 -1.66 0.57
N ALA A 80 -0.72 -0.70 0.69
CA ALA A 80 -0.56 0.50 1.50
C ALA A 80 -1.87 0.83 2.23
N CYS A 81 -1.80 1.21 3.50
CA CYS A 81 -2.97 1.63 4.28
C CYS A 81 -3.16 3.14 4.09
N VAL A 82 -4.36 3.57 3.74
CA VAL A 82 -4.71 4.98 3.49
C VAL A 82 -4.72 5.74 4.79
N GLU A 83 -3.86 6.75 4.86
CA GLU A 83 -3.76 7.64 6.02
C GLU A 83 -4.66 8.88 5.86
N PRO A 84 -5.16 9.46 6.97
CA PRO A 84 -6.04 10.63 6.91
C PRO A 84 -5.45 11.82 6.14
N HIS A 85 -4.13 12.01 6.22
CA HIS A 85 -3.45 13.15 5.58
C HIS A 85 -3.30 12.99 4.05
N TRP A 86 -3.63 11.83 3.47
CA TRP A 86 -3.66 11.63 2.01
C TRP A 86 -4.97 12.09 1.37
N LEU A 87 -5.99 12.36 2.19
CA LEU A 87 -7.34 12.64 1.72
C LEU A 87 -7.55 14.14 1.46
N PRO A 88 -8.40 14.50 0.48
CA PRO A 88 -9.23 13.63 -0.35
C PRO A 88 -8.44 12.97 -1.49
N ALA A 89 -8.69 11.67 -1.70
CA ALA A 89 -8.03 10.89 -2.74
C ALA A 89 -8.94 9.83 -3.36
N ALA A 90 -8.58 9.41 -4.56
CA ALA A 90 -9.09 8.22 -5.24
C ALA A 90 -7.90 7.31 -5.61
N ALA A 91 -8.14 6.02 -5.79
CA ALA A 91 -7.13 5.08 -6.28
C ALA A 91 -7.16 4.97 -7.80
N ALA A 92 -6.01 4.87 -8.47
CA ALA A 92 -5.94 4.60 -9.90
C ALA A 92 -6.44 3.18 -10.23
N THR A 93 -6.87 2.93 -11.49
CA THR A 93 -7.38 1.61 -11.96
C THR A 93 -6.36 0.45 -11.94
N THR A 94 -5.10 0.73 -11.61
CA THR A 94 -4.06 -0.28 -11.36
C THR A 94 -4.07 -0.80 -9.92
N LEU A 95 -4.81 -0.13 -9.04
CA LEU A 95 -4.99 -0.47 -7.64
C LEU A 95 -6.40 -1.02 -7.39
N LEU A 96 -6.49 -1.99 -6.50
CA LEU A 96 -7.72 -2.40 -5.83
C LEU A 96 -7.81 -1.68 -4.49
N VAL A 97 -9.03 -1.32 -4.09
CA VAL A 97 -9.33 -0.72 -2.79
C VAL A 97 -10.01 -1.78 -1.93
N LEU A 98 -9.33 -2.18 -0.87
CA LEU A 98 -9.81 -3.12 0.14
C LEU A 98 -10.30 -2.31 1.34
N ARG A 99 -11.50 -2.62 1.84
CA ARG A 99 -12.04 -2.00 3.05
C ARG A 99 -12.37 -3.11 4.06
N PRO A 100 -11.47 -3.38 5.03
CA PRO A 100 -11.70 -4.40 6.05
C PRO A 100 -12.68 -3.91 7.11
N ASP A 101 -13.40 -4.84 7.73
CA ASP A 101 -14.15 -4.61 8.95
C ASP A 101 -13.16 -4.40 10.11
N PRO A 102 -13.10 -3.18 10.70
CA PRO A 102 -12.18 -2.87 11.78
C PRO A 102 -12.45 -3.66 13.07
N ALA A 103 -13.64 -4.28 13.21
CA ALA A 103 -13.94 -5.18 14.30
C ALA A 103 -13.23 -6.54 14.18
N VAL A 104 -12.76 -6.90 12.98
CA VAL A 104 -12.09 -8.17 12.69
C VAL A 104 -10.60 -7.96 12.40
N CYS A 105 -10.29 -6.97 11.57
CA CYS A 105 -8.94 -6.77 11.03
C CYS A 105 -8.58 -5.29 10.97
N GLN A 106 -7.46 -4.92 11.60
CA GLN A 106 -6.90 -3.59 11.47
C GLN A 106 -6.38 -3.36 10.04
N PRO A 107 -6.71 -2.22 9.41
CA PRO A 107 -6.23 -1.87 8.08
C PRO A 107 -4.72 -1.96 7.90
N GLU A 108 -3.95 -1.44 8.85
CA GLU A 108 -2.50 -1.42 8.83
C GLU A 108 -1.94 -2.84 8.91
N PHE A 109 -2.54 -3.68 9.76
CA PHE A 109 -2.19 -5.10 9.84
C PHE A 109 -2.46 -5.81 8.52
N LEU A 110 -3.61 -5.56 7.88
CA LEU A 110 -3.93 -6.14 6.57
C LEU A 110 -2.89 -5.73 5.52
N ALA A 111 -2.50 -4.46 5.47
CA ALA A 111 -1.45 -3.99 4.56
C ALA A 111 -0.09 -4.68 4.84
N ILE A 112 0.29 -4.84 6.12
CA ILE A 112 1.51 -5.56 6.51
C ILE A 112 1.46 -7.02 6.07
N TRP A 113 0.32 -7.68 6.28
CA TRP A 113 0.14 -9.09 5.93
C TRP A 113 0.19 -9.32 4.41
N LEU A 114 -0.48 -8.47 3.62
CA LEU A 114 -0.43 -8.51 2.15
C LEU A 114 0.99 -8.28 1.60
N ASN A 115 1.82 -7.55 2.35
CA ASN A 115 3.21 -7.30 2.00
C ASN A 115 4.19 -8.40 2.46
N GLN A 116 3.75 -9.40 3.22
CA GLN A 116 4.62 -10.51 3.62
C GLN A 116 5.06 -11.34 2.41
N PRO A 117 6.30 -11.88 2.39
CA PRO A 117 6.80 -12.69 1.28
C PRO A 117 5.88 -13.88 0.94
N ALA A 118 5.42 -14.61 1.95
CA ALA A 118 4.52 -15.76 1.76
C ALA A 118 3.19 -15.34 1.12
N THR A 119 2.59 -14.24 1.57
CA THR A 119 1.34 -13.71 1.03
C THR A 119 1.51 -13.21 -0.40
N ARG A 120 2.60 -12.49 -0.69
CA ARG A 120 2.92 -12.04 -2.06
C ARG A 120 3.11 -13.22 -3.00
N LEU A 121 3.79 -14.28 -2.58
CA LEU A 121 3.95 -15.50 -3.38
C LEU A 121 2.60 -16.17 -3.66
N ALA A 122 1.74 -16.28 -2.64
CA ALA A 122 0.39 -16.86 -2.78
C ALA A 122 -0.52 -16.02 -3.70
N LEU A 123 -0.35 -14.69 -3.68
CA LEU A 123 -1.03 -13.77 -4.59
C LEU A 123 -0.50 -13.92 -6.02
N GLN A 124 0.82 -13.96 -6.20
CA GLN A 124 1.46 -14.12 -7.51
C GLN A 124 1.03 -15.41 -8.21
N SER A 125 0.93 -16.52 -7.47
CA SER A 125 0.47 -17.80 -8.03
C SER A 125 -0.99 -17.79 -8.50
N ARG A 126 -1.77 -16.77 -8.09
CA ARG A 126 -3.18 -16.58 -8.46
C ARG A 126 -3.36 -15.54 -9.56
N MET A 127 -2.30 -14.84 -9.96
CA MET A 127 -2.39 -13.86 -11.05
C MET A 127 -2.55 -14.56 -12.39
N SER A 128 -3.38 -13.99 -13.27
CA SER A 128 -3.54 -14.54 -14.62
C SER A 128 -2.24 -14.44 -15.43
N ALA A 129 -1.89 -15.49 -16.16
CA ALA A 129 -0.70 -15.56 -17.02
C ALA A 129 -0.86 -14.80 -18.38
N THR A 130 -1.66 -13.74 -18.40
CA THR A 130 -1.76 -12.82 -19.55
C THR A 130 -0.52 -11.94 -19.66
N SER A 131 -0.36 -11.23 -20.79
CA SER A 131 0.76 -10.31 -21.04
C SER A 131 0.98 -9.28 -19.94
N VAL A 132 -0.08 -8.92 -19.22
CA VAL A 132 -0.02 -8.20 -17.94
C VAL A 132 -0.63 -9.08 -16.86
N ALA A 133 0.20 -9.57 -15.94
CA ALA A 133 -0.28 -10.31 -14.78
C ALA A 133 -1.27 -9.45 -13.99
N THR A 134 -2.48 -9.97 -13.77
CA THR A 134 -3.54 -9.26 -13.06
C THR A 134 -4.14 -10.15 -12.00
N LEU A 135 -4.30 -9.60 -10.79
CA LEU A 135 -5.06 -10.20 -9.71
C LEU A 135 -6.51 -9.71 -9.80
N ASN A 136 -7.46 -10.63 -9.99
CA ASN A 136 -8.87 -10.26 -10.01
C ASN A 136 -9.46 -10.23 -8.59
N LYS A 137 -10.62 -9.58 -8.44
CA LYS A 137 -11.32 -9.43 -7.16
C LYS A 137 -11.65 -10.77 -6.50
N ARG A 138 -12.05 -11.78 -7.29
CA ARG A 138 -12.45 -13.09 -6.76
C ARG A 138 -11.27 -13.80 -6.13
N ASP A 139 -10.15 -13.87 -6.84
CA ASP A 139 -8.94 -14.57 -6.36
C ASP A 139 -8.35 -13.93 -5.11
N LEU A 140 -8.50 -12.60 -4.98
CA LEU A 140 -8.12 -11.87 -3.77
C LEU A 140 -9.05 -12.19 -2.59
N LEU A 141 -10.37 -12.20 -2.81
CA LEU A 141 -11.34 -12.50 -1.74
C LEU A 141 -11.24 -13.97 -1.27
N ASP A 142 -10.91 -14.89 -2.18
CA ASP A 142 -10.68 -16.32 -1.92
C ASP A 142 -9.27 -16.61 -1.35
N LEU A 143 -8.51 -15.58 -0.96
CA LEU A 143 -7.20 -15.74 -0.35
C LEU A 143 -7.38 -16.22 1.11
N PRO A 144 -6.89 -17.42 1.46
CA PRO A 144 -6.99 -17.92 2.83
C PRO A 144 -6.04 -17.14 3.74
N MET A 145 -6.57 -16.65 4.85
CA MET A 145 -5.75 -16.16 5.96
C MET A 145 -5.10 -17.34 6.68
N PRO A 146 -3.92 -17.14 7.31
CA PRO A 146 -3.35 -18.12 8.22
C PRO A 146 -4.39 -18.57 9.26
N GLY A 147 -4.39 -19.85 9.63
CA GLY A 147 -5.45 -20.49 10.44
C GLY A 147 -5.69 -19.92 11.84
N HIS A 148 -4.98 -18.87 12.24
CA HIS A 148 -5.25 -18.05 13.42
C HIS A 148 -4.96 -16.57 13.08
N LEU A 149 -6.00 -15.82 12.73
CA LEU A 149 -5.90 -14.36 12.72
C LEU A 149 -5.58 -13.89 14.15
N PRO A 150 -4.53 -13.08 14.37
CA PRO A 150 -4.24 -12.57 15.71
C PRO A 150 -5.43 -11.77 16.26
N SER A 151 -5.59 -11.73 17.59
CA SER A 151 -6.55 -10.82 18.22
C SER A 151 -6.27 -9.38 17.80
N LEU A 152 -7.26 -8.48 17.89
CA LEU A 152 -7.05 -7.06 17.58
C LEU A 152 -5.88 -6.45 18.36
N GLU A 153 -5.67 -6.88 19.60
CA GLU A 153 -4.50 -6.47 20.39
C GLU A 153 -3.18 -7.02 19.80
N GLY A 154 -3.16 -8.29 19.37
CA GLY A 154 -2.01 -8.87 18.69
C GLY A 154 -1.71 -8.19 17.35
N GLN A 155 -2.74 -7.82 16.59
CA GLN A 155 -2.61 -7.04 15.36
C GLN A 155 -1.97 -5.67 15.65
N ARG A 156 -2.42 -4.95 16.68
CA ARG A 156 -1.83 -3.66 17.11
C ARG A 156 -0.34 -3.78 17.43
N ARG A 157 0.06 -4.82 18.18
CA ARG A 157 1.47 -5.07 18.51
C ARG A 157 2.32 -5.29 17.25
N LEU A 158 1.79 -6.02 16.26
CA LEU A 158 2.48 -6.24 15.00
C LEU A 158 2.56 -4.96 14.15
N VAL A 159 1.52 -4.12 14.18
CA VAL A 159 1.53 -2.80 13.53
C VAL A 159 2.60 -1.91 14.15
N GLU A 160 2.64 -1.81 15.49
CA GLU A 160 3.64 -1.04 16.22
C GLU A 160 5.08 -1.54 15.94
N LEU A 161 5.29 -2.86 15.98
CA LEU A 161 6.58 -3.46 15.64
C LEU A 161 7.01 -3.11 14.21
N ASN A 162 6.08 -3.16 13.25
CA ASN A 162 6.40 -2.80 11.87
C ASN A 162 6.71 -1.30 11.74
N HIS A 163 6.02 -0.42 12.47
CA HIS A 163 6.35 1.00 12.51
C HIS A 163 7.80 1.22 12.98
N LEU A 164 8.18 0.63 14.11
CA LEU A 164 9.54 0.72 14.64
C LEU A 164 10.58 0.19 13.65
N ARG A 165 10.29 -0.95 13.00
CA ARG A 165 11.16 -1.54 11.95
C ARG A 165 11.35 -0.59 10.75
N LEU A 166 10.29 0.11 10.33
CA LEU A 166 10.37 1.06 9.22
C LEU A 166 11.13 2.33 9.63
N GLU A 167 10.94 2.82 10.86
CA GLU A 167 11.71 3.94 11.41
C GLU A 167 13.19 3.62 11.51
N GLU A 168 13.55 2.44 12.04
CA GLU A 168 14.92 1.95 12.10
C GLU A 168 15.57 1.95 10.71
N LYS A 169 14.89 1.36 9.72
CA LYS A 169 15.35 1.32 8.33
C LYS A 169 15.57 2.74 7.76
N ARG A 170 14.64 3.66 8.02
CA ARG A 170 14.73 5.05 7.56
C ARG A 170 15.93 5.76 8.19
N LEU A 171 16.15 5.60 9.49
CA LEU A 171 17.27 6.19 10.21
C LEU A 171 18.61 5.62 9.72
N ALA A 172 18.68 4.31 9.49
CA ALA A 172 19.87 3.64 8.96
C ALA A 172 20.23 4.16 7.56
N LEU A 173 19.26 4.28 6.64
CA LEU A 173 19.48 4.85 5.31
C LEU A 173 19.97 6.29 5.38
N ARG A 174 19.37 7.12 6.23
CA ARG A 174 19.80 8.50 6.42
C ARG A 174 21.23 8.60 6.93
N LEU A 175 21.61 7.75 7.89
CA LEU A 175 22.97 7.69 8.39
C LEU A 175 23.97 7.31 7.31
N THR A 176 23.64 6.31 6.47
CA THR A 176 24.48 5.92 5.32
C THR A 176 24.68 7.09 4.36
N MET A 177 23.60 7.78 3.97
CA MET A 177 23.67 8.93 3.07
C MET A 177 24.53 10.07 3.63
N MET A 178 24.42 10.34 4.95
CA MET A 178 25.23 11.38 5.60
C MET A 178 26.71 11.03 5.60
N ARG A 179 27.07 9.76 5.85
CA ARG A 179 28.46 9.29 5.82
C ARG A 179 29.06 9.35 4.42
N GLU A 180 28.30 8.99 3.40
CA GLU A 180 28.73 9.10 2.00
C GLU A 180 28.96 10.56 1.60
N ALA A 181 28.07 11.48 2.01
CA ALA A 181 28.23 12.90 1.77
C ALA A 181 29.47 13.47 2.46
N GLU A 182 29.71 13.10 3.73
CA GLU A 182 30.90 13.48 4.48
C GLU A 182 32.18 12.99 3.79
N PHE A 183 32.23 11.72 3.40
CA PHE A 183 33.35 11.14 2.67
C PHE A 183 33.63 11.89 1.37
N ASN A 184 32.59 12.14 0.56
CA ASN A 184 32.73 12.84 -0.72
C ASN A 184 33.25 14.28 -0.55
N LEU A 185 32.80 14.98 0.50
CA LEU A 185 33.29 16.32 0.82
C LEU A 185 34.76 16.32 1.23
N LEU A 186 35.17 15.40 2.12
CA LEU A 186 36.56 15.27 2.54
C LEU A 186 37.47 14.87 1.37
N PHE A 187 37.01 13.96 0.53
CA PHE A 187 37.71 13.52 -0.67
C PHE A 187 37.91 14.67 -1.67
N ALA A 188 36.86 15.46 -1.94
CA ALA A 188 36.95 16.63 -2.81
C ALA A 188 37.94 17.67 -2.25
N ALA A 189 37.89 17.94 -0.94
CA ALA A 189 38.79 18.88 -0.28
C ALA A 189 40.28 18.47 -0.38
N GLN A 190 40.58 17.17 -0.38
CA GLN A 190 41.94 16.67 -0.56
C GLN A 190 42.46 16.71 -2.01
N LEU A 191 41.56 16.74 -3.00
CA LEU A 191 41.92 16.75 -4.43
C LEU A 191 41.91 18.14 -5.08
N SER A 192 41.65 19.22 -4.33
CA SER A 192 41.57 20.59 -4.85
C SER A 192 40.61 20.74 -6.04
N LEU A 193 39.43 20.12 -5.95
CA LEU A 193 38.26 20.45 -6.77
C LEU A 193 37.34 21.39 -5.99
#